data_AF-A0A6J8AFS3-F1
#
_entry.id   AF-A0A6J8AFS3-F1
#
_cell.length_a   1.000
_cell.length_b   1.000
_cell.length_c   1.000
_cell.angle_alpha   90.00
_cell.angle_beta   90.00
_cell.angle_gamma   90.00
#
_symmetry.space_group_name_H-M   'P 1'
#
loop_
_entity.id
_entity.type
_entity.pdbx_description
1 polymer ?
#
loop_
_entity_poly.entity_id
_entity_poly.type
_entity_poly.pdbx_seq_one_letter_code
_entity_poly.pdbx_strand_id
1 'polypeptide(L)'
;MASDAGLEVASFNSAYLCESSQDGMATVIEKDCQWRNYNLSTMREKQFVHAYSLIKMGDFYWYGCGKQQNIEKAADYYTQAALKGDPHALFNLGFMIEEDSKLTDDLWIKLNIPLKDRTQRNRLLKSLYTRCQESKHTEAYIPCTVALYRILILELWLKYKFILQVVGFVVVSVMVIISMVMIYRHMNGETRALFRTTI
;
A
#
# COMPACT_ATOMS: atom_id res chain seq x y z
N MET A 1 -34.36 6.73 18.07
CA MET A 1 -34.19 6.80 16.59
C MET A 1 -34.15 5.36 16.05
N ALA A 2 -34.48 5.11 14.78
CA ALA A 2 -34.56 3.74 14.24
C ALA A 2 -33.21 2.97 14.24
N SER A 3 -32.08 3.69 14.28
CA SER A 3 -30.74 3.11 14.45
C SER A 3 -30.55 2.52 15.86
N ASP A 4 -31.01 3.22 16.91
CA ASP A 4 -30.96 2.71 18.30
C ASP A 4 -31.89 1.50 18.53
N ALA A 5 -32.83 1.25 17.61
CA ALA A 5 -33.65 0.03 17.60
C ALA A 5 -32.91 -1.19 17.00
N GLY A 6 -31.64 -1.05 16.64
CA GLY A 6 -30.76 -2.13 16.21
C GLY A 6 -30.90 -2.54 14.74
N LEU A 7 -31.65 -1.81 13.92
CA LEU A 7 -31.77 -2.12 12.48
C LEU A 7 -30.42 -1.83 11.79
N GLU A 8 -29.82 -2.87 11.18
CA GLU A 8 -28.49 -2.79 10.56
C GLU A 8 -28.43 -1.72 9.47
N VAL A 9 -29.39 -1.74 8.55
CA VAL A 9 -29.53 -0.77 7.46
C VAL A 9 -29.70 0.65 7.99
N ALA A 10 -30.47 0.84 9.06
CA ALA A 10 -30.65 2.17 9.64
C ALA A 10 -29.35 2.68 10.27
N SER A 11 -28.62 1.81 10.97
CA SER A 11 -27.32 2.14 11.56
C SER A 11 -26.27 2.43 10.48
N PHE A 12 -26.25 1.66 9.40
CA PHE A 12 -25.39 1.91 8.24
C PHE A 12 -25.70 3.26 7.58
N ASN A 13 -26.98 3.55 7.30
CA ASN A 13 -27.40 4.82 6.70
C ASN A 13 -27.05 6.00 7.61
N SER A 14 -27.24 5.87 8.93
CA SER A 14 -26.82 6.89 9.90
C SER A 14 -25.31 7.08 9.90
N ALA A 15 -24.53 6.00 9.80
CA ALA A 15 -23.08 6.10 9.71
C ALA A 15 -22.65 6.84 8.44
N TYR A 16 -23.23 6.51 7.29
CA TYR A 16 -22.97 7.16 6.01
C TYR A 16 -23.32 8.65 6.03
N LEU A 17 -24.44 9.03 6.65
CA LEU A 17 -24.79 10.44 6.84
C LEU A 17 -23.73 11.19 7.67
N CYS A 18 -23.19 10.54 8.70
CA CYS A 18 -22.07 11.08 9.48
C CYS A 18 -20.74 11.11 8.73
N GLU A 19 -20.59 10.42 7.59
CA GLU A 19 -19.45 10.62 6.67
C GLU A 19 -19.68 11.80 5.71
N SER A 20 -20.93 12.07 5.36
CA SER A 20 -21.30 13.10 4.37
C SER A 20 -21.52 14.50 4.97
N SER A 21 -21.52 14.65 6.29
CA SER A 21 -21.85 15.93 6.93
C SER A 21 -20.82 16.99 6.57
N GLN A 22 -21.28 18.02 5.87
CA GLN A 22 -20.46 18.92 5.06
C GLN A 22 -19.87 20.12 5.84
N ASP A 23 -19.87 20.08 7.18
CA ASP A 23 -19.72 21.29 7.99
C ASP A 23 -18.28 21.57 8.50
N GLY A 24 -17.30 20.70 8.25
CA GLY A 24 -15.86 21.00 8.44
C GLY A 24 -15.40 21.40 9.86
N MET A 25 -16.31 21.51 10.83
CA MET A 25 -16.06 21.93 12.21
C MET A 25 -16.75 21.00 13.20
N ALA A 26 -16.29 19.75 13.26
CA ALA A 26 -16.24 18.92 14.48
C ALA A 26 -15.50 17.60 14.22
N THR A 27 -14.18 17.68 13.98
CA THR A 27 -13.34 16.53 13.57
C THR A 27 -13.31 15.34 14.52
N VAL A 28 -13.73 15.51 15.78
CA VAL A 28 -13.85 14.45 16.79
C VAL A 28 -15.28 13.92 16.90
N ILE A 29 -16.28 14.80 16.94
CA ILE A 29 -17.71 14.42 17.06
C ILE A 29 -18.16 13.62 15.83
N GLU A 30 -17.64 13.97 14.64
CA GLU A 30 -17.94 13.27 13.39
C GLU A 30 -17.40 11.82 13.40
N LYS A 31 -16.14 11.64 13.85
CA LYS A 31 -15.53 10.29 13.96
C LYS A 31 -16.19 9.44 15.04
N ASP A 32 -16.60 10.03 16.16
CA ASP A 32 -17.34 9.33 17.21
C ASP A 32 -18.74 8.91 16.71
N CYS A 33 -19.43 9.75 15.94
CA CYS A 33 -20.69 9.38 15.29
C CYS A 33 -20.50 8.20 14.34
N GLN A 34 -19.53 8.30 13.42
CA GLN A 34 -19.25 7.27 12.44
C GLN A 34 -18.91 5.94 13.13
N TRP A 35 -17.95 5.96 14.07
CA TRP A 35 -17.56 4.76 14.81
C TRP A 35 -18.74 4.15 15.55
N ARG A 36 -19.55 4.94 16.27
CA ARG A 36 -20.72 4.43 16.99
C ARG A 36 -21.69 3.72 16.06
N ASN A 37 -22.06 4.35 14.93
CA ASN A 37 -23.06 3.80 14.03
C ASN A 37 -22.54 2.60 13.22
N TYR A 38 -21.29 2.61 12.76
CA TYR A 38 -20.67 1.42 12.15
C TYR A 38 -20.47 0.29 13.16
N ASN A 39 -20.10 0.59 14.41
CA ASN A 39 -20.01 -0.42 15.45
C ASN A 39 -21.38 -1.09 15.66
N LEU A 40 -22.46 -0.30 15.77
CA LEU A 40 -23.83 -0.81 15.86
C LEU A 40 -24.23 -1.67 14.65
N SER A 41 -23.89 -1.25 13.43
CA SER A 41 -24.19 -2.04 12.23
C SER A 41 -23.44 -3.39 12.20
N THR A 42 -22.23 -3.45 12.77
CA THR A 42 -21.42 -4.68 12.84
C THR A 42 -21.73 -5.60 14.04
N MET A 43 -22.57 -5.20 15.00
CA MET A 43 -22.95 -6.05 16.16
C MET A 43 -23.90 -7.21 15.81
N ARG A 44 -24.47 -7.20 14.61
CA ARG A 44 -25.35 -8.27 14.10
C ARG A 44 -24.54 -9.50 13.69
N GLU A 45 -25.23 -10.59 13.36
CA GLU A 45 -24.57 -11.73 12.74
C GLU A 45 -23.83 -11.31 11.47
N LYS A 46 -22.56 -11.71 11.39
CA LYS A 46 -21.60 -11.27 10.36
C LYS A 46 -22.12 -11.45 8.93
N GLN A 47 -23.03 -12.39 8.69
CA GLN A 47 -23.61 -12.60 7.35
C GLN A 47 -24.46 -11.43 6.86
N PHE A 48 -25.17 -10.74 7.75
CA PHE A 48 -26.10 -9.66 7.38
C PHE A 48 -25.43 -8.29 7.31
N VAL A 49 -24.19 -8.17 7.80
CA VAL A 49 -23.46 -6.91 7.83
C VAL A 49 -22.96 -6.54 6.43
N HIS A 50 -23.20 -5.29 6.02
CA HIS A 50 -22.65 -4.77 4.76
C HIS A 50 -21.11 -4.73 4.76
N ALA A 51 -20.46 -5.11 3.65
CA ALA A 51 -18.99 -5.19 3.57
C ALA A 51 -18.30 -3.84 3.79
N TYR A 52 -18.91 -2.75 3.33
CA TYR A 52 -18.43 -1.38 3.59
C TYR A 52 -18.36 -1.06 5.09
N SER A 53 -19.35 -1.47 5.90
CA SER A 53 -19.31 -1.28 7.36
C SER A 53 -18.12 -1.99 7.99
N LEU A 54 -17.82 -3.21 7.51
CA LEU A 54 -16.67 -3.98 7.99
C LEU A 54 -15.35 -3.29 7.59
N ILE A 55 -15.24 -2.77 6.38
CA ILE A 55 -14.07 -1.98 5.95
C ILE A 55 -13.88 -0.77 6.85
N LYS A 56 -14.94 0.00 7.10
CA LYS A 56 -14.86 1.19 7.96
C LYS A 56 -14.48 0.85 9.38
N MET A 57 -15.03 -0.22 9.97
CA MET A 57 -14.58 -0.70 11.28
C MET A 57 -13.11 -1.12 11.25
N GLY A 58 -12.65 -1.77 10.19
CA GLY A 58 -11.24 -2.06 9.95
C GLY A 58 -10.39 -0.78 9.96
N ASP A 59 -10.81 0.26 9.24
CA ASP A 59 -10.13 1.56 9.19
C ASP A 59 -10.07 2.23 10.57
N PHE A 60 -11.16 2.18 11.35
CA PHE A 60 -11.17 2.71 12.72
C PHE A 60 -10.14 2.03 13.62
N TYR A 61 -10.02 0.70 13.53
CA TYR A 61 -9.02 -0.04 14.30
C TYR A 61 -7.60 0.16 13.75
N TRP A 62 -7.46 0.35 12.44
CA TRP A 62 -6.17 0.58 11.79
C TRP A 62 -5.60 1.97 12.09
N TYR A 63 -6.39 3.03 11.98
CA TYR A 63 -5.94 4.40 12.23
C TYR A 63 -6.07 4.84 13.69
N GLY A 64 -6.75 4.06 14.53
CA GLY A 64 -6.94 4.33 15.96
C GLY A 64 -7.94 5.43 16.28
N CYS A 65 -8.24 6.38 15.37
CA CYS A 65 -9.28 7.42 15.49
C CYS A 65 -9.50 7.98 16.93
N GLY A 66 -8.43 8.45 17.58
CA GLY A 66 -8.47 9.00 18.96
C GLY A 66 -8.22 7.98 20.08
N LYS A 67 -8.07 6.71 19.73
CA LYS A 67 -7.69 5.56 20.58
C LYS A 67 -6.43 4.89 20.01
N GLN A 68 -5.98 3.84 20.70
CA GLN A 68 -4.83 3.04 20.25
C GLN A 68 -5.19 2.14 19.07
N GLN A 69 -4.29 2.08 18.08
CA GLN A 69 -4.38 1.17 16.94
C GLN A 69 -4.48 -0.29 17.39
N ASN A 70 -5.32 -1.08 16.71
CA ASN A 70 -5.45 -2.51 16.91
C ASN A 70 -5.37 -3.26 15.58
N ILE A 71 -4.16 -3.71 15.25
CA ILE A 71 -3.83 -4.40 14.00
C ILE A 71 -4.65 -5.69 13.82
N GLU A 72 -4.78 -6.48 14.88
CA GLU A 72 -5.46 -7.78 14.83
C GLU A 72 -6.94 -7.62 14.52
N LYS A 73 -7.62 -6.67 15.19
CA LYS A 73 -9.02 -6.36 14.90
C LYS A 73 -9.19 -5.79 13.49
N ALA A 74 -8.33 -4.87 13.07
CA ALA A 74 -8.39 -4.33 11.71
C ALA A 74 -8.32 -5.45 10.66
N ALA A 75 -7.36 -6.38 10.82
CA ALA A 75 -7.18 -7.50 9.92
C ALA A 75 -8.37 -8.47 9.93
N ASP A 76 -9.00 -8.72 11.09
CA ASP A 76 -10.20 -9.57 11.16
C ASP A 76 -11.39 -8.91 10.43
N TYR A 77 -11.62 -7.61 10.63
CA TYR A 77 -12.68 -6.88 9.93
C TYR A 77 -12.47 -6.85 8.40
N TYR A 78 -11.24 -6.56 7.94
CA TYR A 78 -10.95 -6.63 6.51
C TYR A 78 -11.07 -8.06 5.98
N THR A 79 -10.64 -9.08 6.74
CA THR A 79 -10.80 -10.48 6.32
C THR A 79 -12.28 -10.83 6.14
N GLN A 80 -13.17 -10.39 7.04
CA GLN A 80 -14.61 -10.60 6.91
C GLN A 80 -15.20 -9.88 5.68
N ALA A 81 -14.76 -8.65 5.41
CA ALA A 81 -15.18 -7.91 4.21
C ALA A 81 -14.69 -8.60 2.92
N ALA A 82 -13.46 -9.10 2.90
CA ALA A 82 -12.90 -9.84 1.77
C ALA A 82 -13.64 -11.17 1.53
N LEU A 83 -14.07 -11.86 2.59
CA LEU A 83 -14.92 -13.06 2.48
C LEU A 83 -16.30 -12.76 1.88
N LYS A 84 -16.79 -11.52 2.00
CA LYS A 84 -18.00 -11.03 1.33
C LYS A 84 -17.76 -10.60 -0.12
N GLY A 85 -16.52 -10.72 -0.61
CA GLY A 85 -16.15 -10.40 -1.99
C GLY A 85 -15.80 -8.94 -2.22
N ASP A 86 -15.64 -8.12 -1.15
CA ASP A 86 -15.23 -6.73 -1.32
C ASP A 86 -13.72 -6.62 -1.57
N PRO A 87 -13.29 -6.10 -2.73
CA PRO A 87 -11.89 -6.01 -3.11
C PRO A 87 -11.10 -4.95 -2.33
N HIS A 88 -11.76 -3.91 -1.80
CA HIS A 88 -11.07 -2.90 -0.98
C HIS A 88 -10.49 -3.53 0.28
N ALA A 89 -11.14 -4.57 0.79
CA ALA A 89 -10.65 -5.30 1.94
C ALA A 89 -9.38 -6.11 1.64
N LEU A 90 -9.28 -6.71 0.44
CA LEU A 90 -8.05 -7.36 -0.02
C LEU A 90 -6.93 -6.34 -0.23
N PHE A 91 -7.25 -5.17 -0.78
CA PHE A 91 -6.30 -4.07 -0.91
C PHE A 91 -5.78 -3.61 0.46
N ASN A 92 -6.67 -3.41 1.44
CA ASN A 92 -6.31 -2.98 2.79
C ASN A 92 -5.45 -4.03 3.51
N LEU A 93 -5.75 -5.33 3.38
CA LEU A 93 -4.88 -6.39 3.89
C LEU A 93 -3.49 -6.38 3.24
N GLY A 94 -3.43 -6.11 1.93
CA GLY A 94 -2.17 -5.90 1.23
C GLY A 94 -1.40 -4.70 1.80
N PHE A 95 -2.08 -3.56 1.98
CA PHE A 95 -1.50 -2.36 2.55
C PHE A 95 -0.96 -2.57 3.97
N MET A 96 -1.68 -3.31 4.83
CA MET A 96 -1.18 -3.68 6.16
C MET A 96 0.14 -4.46 6.08
N ILE A 97 0.25 -5.39 5.13
CA ILE A 97 1.51 -6.12 4.90
C ILE A 97 2.59 -5.17 4.41
N GLU A 98 2.29 -4.16 3.58
CA GLU A 98 3.27 -3.15 3.13
C GLU A 98 3.77 -2.27 4.28
N GLU A 99 2.94 -1.99 5.28
CA GLU A 99 3.28 -1.26 6.52
C GLU A 99 3.90 -2.16 7.61
N ASP A 100 4.50 -3.28 7.21
CA ASP A 100 5.20 -4.25 8.07
C ASP A 100 4.35 -4.85 9.20
N SER A 101 3.01 -4.81 9.07
CA SER A 101 2.12 -5.41 10.06
C SER A 101 2.16 -6.92 9.99
N LYS A 102 2.35 -7.56 11.16
CA LYS A 102 2.33 -9.01 11.29
C LYS A 102 0.90 -9.50 11.42
N LEU A 103 0.45 -10.27 10.44
CA LEU A 103 -0.88 -10.87 10.39
C LEU A 103 -0.80 -12.37 10.69
N THR A 104 -1.84 -12.90 11.32
CA THR A 104 -1.90 -14.31 11.73
C THR A 104 -2.24 -15.23 10.55
N ASP A 105 -1.64 -16.42 10.51
CA ASP A 105 -1.87 -17.41 9.45
C ASP A 105 -3.33 -17.87 9.32
N ASP A 106 -4.10 -17.83 10.41
CA ASP A 106 -5.54 -18.14 10.42
C ASP A 106 -6.34 -17.29 9.41
N LEU A 107 -5.99 -16.01 9.26
CA LEU A 107 -6.64 -15.09 8.32
C LEU A 107 -6.41 -15.54 6.87
N TRP A 108 -5.19 -15.96 6.56
CA TRP A 108 -4.83 -16.44 5.22
C TRP A 108 -5.48 -17.78 4.89
N ILE A 109 -5.71 -18.63 5.89
CA ILE A 109 -6.48 -19.87 5.75
C ILE A 109 -7.93 -19.53 5.39
N LYS A 110 -8.57 -18.62 6.14
CA LYS A 110 -9.93 -18.15 5.85
C LYS A 110 -10.08 -17.62 4.42
N LEU A 111 -9.09 -16.86 3.93
CA LEU A 111 -9.09 -16.29 2.59
C LEU A 111 -8.68 -17.26 1.48
N ASN A 112 -8.42 -18.53 1.80
CA ASN A 112 -7.95 -19.56 0.86
C ASN A 112 -6.66 -19.16 0.12
N ILE A 113 -5.72 -18.47 0.81
CA ILE A 113 -4.42 -18.10 0.21
C ILE A 113 -3.44 -19.26 0.38
N PRO A 114 -2.79 -19.76 -0.68
CA PRO A 114 -1.84 -20.87 -0.59
C PRO A 114 -0.64 -20.59 0.32
N LEU A 115 -0.19 -21.58 1.09
CA LEU A 115 0.98 -21.45 1.98
C LEU A 115 2.24 -20.99 1.22
N LYS A 116 2.43 -21.46 -0.01
CA LYS A 116 3.55 -21.08 -0.89
C LYS A 116 3.65 -19.56 -1.08
N ASP A 117 2.51 -18.88 -1.18
CA ASP A 117 2.47 -17.43 -1.37
C ASP A 117 2.78 -16.69 -0.08
N ARG A 118 2.36 -17.24 1.07
CA ARG A 118 2.61 -16.66 2.41
C ARG A 118 4.09 -16.63 2.79
N THR A 119 4.89 -17.54 2.23
CA THR A 119 6.34 -17.61 2.52
C THR A 119 7.13 -16.39 2.04
N GLN A 120 6.63 -15.68 1.02
CA GLN A 120 7.32 -14.52 0.43
C GLN A 120 6.36 -13.34 0.37
N ARG A 121 6.73 -12.25 1.06
CA ARG A 121 5.94 -11.02 1.14
C ARG A 121 5.44 -10.54 -0.22
N ASN A 122 6.30 -10.47 -1.23
CA ASN A 122 5.93 -10.02 -2.56
C ASN A 122 4.95 -10.95 -3.28
N ARG A 123 5.05 -12.27 -3.07
CA ARG A 123 4.11 -13.24 -3.66
C ARG A 123 2.74 -13.10 -3.02
N LEU A 124 2.70 -12.98 -1.69
CA LEU A 124 1.48 -12.73 -0.93
C LEU A 124 0.81 -11.43 -1.40
N LEU A 125 1.55 -10.32 -1.46
CA LEU A 125 1.06 -9.03 -1.92
C LEU A 125 0.52 -9.08 -3.37
N LYS A 126 1.27 -9.72 -4.29
CA LYS A 126 0.79 -9.92 -5.67
C LYS A 126 -0.50 -10.73 -5.70
N SER A 127 -0.57 -11.84 -4.96
CA SER A 127 -1.77 -12.68 -4.88
C SER A 127 -3.00 -11.87 -4.39
N LEU A 128 -2.82 -11.04 -3.36
CA LEU A 128 -3.87 -10.16 -2.84
C LEU A 128 -4.31 -9.10 -3.86
N TYR A 129 -3.37 -8.35 -4.45
CA TYR A 129 -3.72 -7.28 -5.37
C TYR A 129 -4.22 -7.79 -6.73
N THR A 130 -3.74 -8.94 -7.20
CA THR A 130 -4.32 -9.61 -8.38
C THR A 130 -5.76 -10.01 -8.12
N ARG A 131 -6.06 -10.64 -6.97
CA ARG A 131 -7.46 -10.96 -6.59
C ARG A 131 -8.32 -9.71 -6.42
N CYS A 132 -7.76 -8.61 -5.91
CA CYS A 132 -8.46 -7.34 -5.88
C CYS A 132 -8.78 -6.83 -7.29
N GLN A 133 -7.80 -6.85 -8.19
CA GLN A 133 -7.92 -6.37 -9.56
C GLN A 133 -8.94 -7.19 -10.38
N GLU A 134 -8.99 -8.51 -10.17
CA GLU A 134 -9.90 -9.44 -10.86
C GLU A 134 -11.35 -9.39 -10.33
N SER A 135 -11.61 -8.60 -9.29
CA SER A 135 -12.95 -8.46 -8.73
C SER A 135 -13.92 -7.72 -9.68
N LYS A 136 -15.22 -7.85 -9.42
CA LYS A 136 -16.27 -7.23 -10.25
C LYS A 136 -16.38 -5.71 -10.08
N HIS A 137 -15.72 -5.11 -9.08
CA HIS A 137 -15.85 -3.69 -8.78
C HIS A 137 -14.87 -2.86 -9.60
N THR A 138 -15.39 -2.03 -10.50
CA THR A 138 -14.58 -1.16 -11.37
C THR A 138 -13.77 -0.13 -10.59
N GLU A 139 -14.29 0.34 -9.45
CA GLU A 139 -13.65 1.33 -8.59
C GLU A 139 -12.34 0.83 -7.96
N ALA A 140 -12.24 -0.48 -7.67
CA ALA A 140 -11.06 -1.09 -7.09
C ALA A 140 -9.96 -1.40 -8.11
N TYR A 141 -10.27 -1.36 -9.41
CA TYR A 141 -9.33 -1.74 -10.47
C TYR A 141 -8.09 -0.86 -10.50
N ILE A 142 -8.26 0.47 -10.49
CA ILE A 142 -7.16 1.44 -10.58
C ILE A 142 -6.20 1.32 -9.39
N PRO A 143 -6.64 1.42 -8.11
CA PRO A 143 -5.71 1.36 -6.98
C PRO A 143 -4.97 0.02 -6.91
N CYS A 144 -5.65 -1.10 -7.18
CA CYS A 144 -5.02 -2.43 -7.15
C CYS A 144 -4.03 -2.62 -8.31
N THR A 145 -4.31 -2.05 -9.48
CA THR A 145 -3.37 -2.05 -10.60
C THR A 145 -2.12 -1.23 -10.27
N VAL A 146 -2.27 -0.03 -9.70
CA VAL A 146 -1.14 0.82 -9.30
C VAL A 146 -0.27 0.12 -8.25
N ALA A 147 -0.88 -0.54 -7.26
CA ALA A 147 -0.15 -1.30 -6.25
C ALA A 147 0.64 -2.48 -6.86
N LEU A 148 0.05 -3.22 -7.82
CA LEU A 148 0.76 -4.27 -8.56
C LEU A 148 1.97 -3.72 -9.32
N TYR A 149 1.80 -2.62 -10.07
CA TYR A 149 2.89 -1.99 -10.80
C TYR A 149 3.99 -1.52 -9.86
N ARG A 150 3.65 -0.97 -8.69
CA ARG A 150 4.63 -0.59 -7.66
C ARG A 150 5.50 -1.78 -7.26
N ILE A 151 4.91 -2.94 -6.96
CA ILE A 151 5.66 -4.14 -6.59
C ILE A 151 6.56 -4.61 -7.73
N LEU A 152 6.05 -4.63 -8.97
CA LEU A 152 6.82 -5.03 -10.15
C LEU A 152 8.02 -4.11 -10.37
N ILE A 153 7.82 -2.79 -10.25
CA ILE A 153 8.88 -1.80 -10.36
C ILE A 153 9.92 -1.97 -9.25
N LEU A 154 9.49 -2.22 -8.01
CA LEU A 154 10.41 -2.44 -6.90
C LEU A 154 11.25 -3.71 -7.09
N GLU A 155 10.65 -4.80 -7.57
CA GLU A 155 11.39 -6.02 -7.88
C GLU A 155 12.39 -5.83 -9.03
N LEU A 156 11.97 -5.14 -10.09
CA LEU A 156 12.85 -4.75 -11.19
C LEU A 156 14.00 -3.89 -10.68
N TRP A 157 13.69 -2.89 -9.85
CA TRP A 157 14.69 -2.00 -9.27
C TRP A 157 15.69 -2.79 -8.42
N LEU A 158 15.23 -3.64 -7.50
CA LEU A 158 16.13 -4.45 -6.67
C LEU A 158 16.99 -5.41 -7.50
N LYS A 159 16.43 -5.99 -8.58
CA LYS A 159 17.16 -6.89 -9.49
C LYS A 159 18.25 -6.15 -10.26
N TYR A 160 17.96 -4.97 -10.78
CA TYR A 160 18.88 -4.22 -11.65
C TYR A 160 19.71 -3.16 -10.92
N LYS A 161 19.43 -2.85 -9.65
CA LYS A 161 20.13 -1.84 -8.84
C LYS A 161 21.65 -2.04 -8.87
N PHE A 162 22.10 -3.27 -8.66
CA PHE A 162 23.53 -3.59 -8.66
C PHE A 162 24.17 -3.34 -10.03
N ILE A 163 23.52 -3.80 -11.11
CA ILE A 163 24.00 -3.59 -12.49
C ILE A 163 24.08 -2.10 -12.79
N LEU A 164 23.04 -1.33 -12.44
CA LEU A 164 22.98 0.11 -12.68
C LEU A 164 24.11 0.85 -11.93
N GLN A 165 24.39 0.46 -10.69
CA GLN A 165 25.48 1.01 -9.89
C GLN A 165 26.86 0.70 -10.49
N VAL A 166 27.08 -0.54 -10.92
CA VAL A 166 28.35 -0.94 -11.55
C VAL A 166 28.56 -0.22 -12.87
N VAL A 167 27.55 -0.18 -13.75
CA VAL A 167 27.62 0.53 -15.03
C VAL A 167 27.90 2.03 -14.80
N GLY A 168 27.23 2.64 -13.81
CA GLY A 168 27.49 4.04 -13.45
C GLY A 168 28.95 4.28 -13.02
N PHE A 169 29.50 3.42 -12.17
CA PHE A 169 30.89 3.55 -11.72
C PHE A 169 31.90 3.38 -12.87
N VAL A 170 31.65 2.42 -13.77
CA VAL A 170 32.50 2.18 -14.94
C VAL A 170 32.47 3.37 -15.91
N VAL A 171 31.29 3.94 -16.17
CA VAL A 171 31.17 5.12 -17.04
C VAL A 171 31.94 6.31 -16.46
N VAL A 172 31.78 6.58 -15.16
CA VAL A 172 32.49 7.69 -14.50
C VAL A 172 34.01 7.48 -14.53
N SER A 173 34.49 6.26 -14.25
CA SER A 173 35.93 5.98 -14.25
C SER A 173 36.54 6.11 -15.66
N VAL A 174 35.86 5.63 -16.70
CA VAL A 174 36.28 5.80 -18.10
C VAL A 174 36.34 7.29 -18.48
N MET A 175 35.33 8.09 -18.09
CA MET A 175 35.32 9.53 -18.36
C MET A 175 36.49 10.26 -17.68
N VAL A 176 36.84 9.89 -16.45
CA VAL A 176 38.00 10.45 -15.72
C VAL A 176 39.32 10.05 -16.39
N ILE A 177 39.46 8.81 -16.85
CA ILE A 177 40.67 8.36 -17.55
C ILE A 177 40.83 9.14 -18.86
N ILE A 178 39.75 9.30 -19.63
CA ILE A 178 39.78 10.05 -20.89
C ILE A 178 40.18 11.51 -20.65
N SER A 179 39.62 12.17 -19.64
CA SER A 179 39.97 13.56 -19.32
C SER A 179 41.42 13.69 -18.85
N MET A 180 41.91 12.80 -17.99
CA MET A 180 43.33 12.77 -17.59
C MET A 180 44.26 12.58 -18.80
N VAL A 181 43.92 11.69 -19.73
CA VAL A 181 44.71 11.48 -20.95
C VAL A 181 44.71 12.73 -21.84
N MET A 182 43.58 13.42 -21.97
CA MET A 182 43.51 14.67 -22.73
C MET A 182 44.38 15.77 -22.10
N ILE A 183 44.30 15.94 -20.77
CA ILE A 183 45.13 16.91 -20.04
C ILE A 183 46.62 16.59 -20.18
N TYR A 184 47.00 15.32 -20.00
CA TYR A 184 48.38 14.88 -20.15
C TYR A 184 48.92 15.13 -21.56
N ARG A 185 48.12 14.86 -22.60
CA ARG A 185 48.49 15.15 -23.99
C ARG A 185 48.63 16.65 -24.25
N HIS A 186 47.78 17.49 -23.67
CA HIS A 186 47.85 18.93 -23.81
C HIS A 186 49.14 19.49 -23.18
N MET A 187 49.44 19.11 -21.92
CA MET A 187 50.69 19.51 -21.26
C MET A 187 51.95 19.05 -22.01
N ASN A 188 51.95 17.82 -22.53
CA ASN A 188 53.07 17.31 -23.32
C ASN A 188 53.18 17.95 -24.72
N GLY A 189 52.06 18.41 -25.28
CA GLY A 189 52.03 19.15 -26.54
C GLY A 189 52.63 20.54 -26.39
N GLU A 190 52.25 21.26 -25.33
CA GLU A 190 52.77 22.60 -25.02
C GLU A 190 54.27 22.58 -24.69
N THR A 191 54.75 21.58 -23.94
CA THR A 191 56.18 21.41 -23.64
C THR A 191 57.01 21.11 -24.89
N ARG A 192 56.49 20.32 -25.85
CA ARG A 192 57.17 20.11 -27.15
C ARG A 192 57.17 21.36 -28.03
N ALA A 193 56.14 22.21 -27.95
CA ALA A 193 56.07 23.45 -28.71
C ALA A 193 57.08 24.49 -28.18
N LEU A 194 57.23 24.60 -26.86
CA LEU A 194 58.22 25.48 -26.20
C LEU A 194 59.67 25.10 -26.54
N PHE A 195 59.98 23.80 -26.66
CA PHE A 195 61.32 23.33 -27.05
C PHE A 195 61.66 23.56 -28.52
N ARG A 196 60.66 23.77 -29.41
CA ARG A 196 60.87 23.99 -30.84
C ARG A 196 61.14 25.44 -31.21
N THR A 197 60.79 26.40 -30.34
CA THR A 197 61.00 27.83 -30.56
C THR A 197 62.28 28.36 -29.90
N THR A 198 63.01 27.52 -29.16
CA THR A 198 64.24 27.87 -28.42
C THR A 198 65.53 27.32 -29.05
N ILE A 199 65.45 26.70 -30.24
CA ILE A 199 66.60 26.27 -31.06
C ILE A 199 66.55 27.06 -32.37
#